data_AF-A0A3E0KCH0-F1
#
_entry.id   AF-A0A3E0KCH0-F1
#
_cell.length_a   1.000
_cell.length_b   1.000
_cell.length_c   1.000
_cell.angle_alpha   90.00
_cell.angle_beta   90.00
_cell.angle_gamma   90.00
#
_symmetry.space_group_name_H-M   'P 1'
#
loop_
_entity.id
_entity.type
_entity.pdbx_description
1 polymer ?
#
loop_
_entity_poly.entity_id
_entity_poly.type
_entity_poly.pdbx_seq_one_letter_code
_entity_poly.pdbx_strand_id
1 'polypeptide(L)'
;MAFRIGVLTVSDRRALGAGADVSGARVAHRAADLGEVVCREVVPDERDQIAARLRHMADGMGLDLVLTTGGTGLGPRDVTPEATLAV
;
A
#
# COMPACT_ATOMS: atom_id res chain seq x y z
N MET A 1 -17.37 9.16 -12.64
CA MET A 1 -16.82 9.33 -11.27
C MET A 1 -15.37 8.90 -11.33
N ALA A 2 -14.44 9.69 -10.77
CA ALA A 2 -13.03 9.31 -10.67
C ALA A 2 -12.79 8.81 -9.24
N PHE A 3 -12.20 7.62 -9.09
CA PHE A 3 -11.90 7.06 -7.76
C PHE A 3 -10.78 7.85 -7.06
N ARG A 4 -10.83 7.96 -5.74
CA ARG A 4 -9.72 8.42 -4.89
C ARG A 4 -8.87 7.23 -4.49
N ILE A 5 -7.62 7.19 -4.94
CA ILE A 5 -6.79 5.99 -4.89
C ILE A 5 -5.58 6.21 -3.97
N GLY A 6 -5.34 5.24 -3.07
CA GLY A 6 -4.11 5.13 -2.28
C GLY A 6 -3.24 3.99 -2.77
N VAL A 7 -1.93 4.18 -2.77
CA VAL A 7 -0.96 3.10 -3.04
C VAL A 7 -0.07 2.88 -1.83
N LEU A 8 -0.04 1.64 -1.34
CA LEU A 8 0.77 1.23 -0.20
C LEU A 8 1.83 0.22 -0.62
N THR A 9 3.09 0.63 -0.58
CA THR A 9 4.23 -0.27 -0.79
C THR A 9 4.64 -0.88 0.54
N VAL A 10 4.63 -2.21 0.62
CA VAL A 10 5.11 -2.97 1.77
C VAL A 10 6.52 -3.48 1.48
N SER A 11 7.51 -2.93 2.18
CA SER A 11 8.91 -3.37 2.07
C SER A 11 9.78 -2.82 3.19
N ASP A 12 10.42 -3.71 3.94
CA ASP A 12 11.44 -3.35 4.94
C ASP A 12 12.54 -2.45 4.35
N ARG A 13 13.06 -2.83 3.17
CA ARG A 13 14.14 -2.08 2.52
C ARG A 13 13.72 -0.67 2.13
N ARG A 14 12.52 -0.51 1.57
CA ARG A 14 12.04 0.81 1.14
C ARG A 14 11.66 1.67 2.34
N ALA A 15 11.09 1.08 3.39
CA ALA A 15 10.81 1.77 4.64
C ALA A 15 12.09 2.31 5.30
N LEU A 16 13.22 1.59 5.16
CA LEU A 16 14.54 2.04 5.60
C LEU A 16 15.22 3.05 4.65
N GLY A 17 14.51 3.55 3.62
CA GLY A 17 15.05 4.52 2.67
C GLY A 17 16.04 3.94 1.66
N ALA A 18 16.14 2.61 1.54
CA ALA A 18 17.04 1.99 0.57
C ALA A 18 16.50 2.13 -0.85
N GLY A 19 16.82 3.25 -1.50
CA GLY A 19 16.50 3.55 -2.89
C GLY A 19 15.01 3.86 -3.17
N ALA A 20 14.71 4.24 -4.40
CA ALA A 20 13.36 4.67 -4.80
C ALA A 20 12.33 3.53 -4.76
N ASP A 21 11.09 3.87 -4.44
CA ASP A 21 9.92 3.01 -4.59
C ASP A 21 9.43 3.01 -6.05
N VAL A 22 10.05 2.14 -6.87
CA VAL A 22 9.71 1.97 -8.29
C VAL A 22 8.38 1.23 -8.46
N SER A 23 8.08 0.26 -7.58
CA SER A 23 6.86 -0.55 -7.66
C SER A 23 5.62 0.31 -7.39
N GLY A 24 5.59 1.05 -6.29
CA GLY A 24 4.47 1.96 -6.01
C GLY A 24 4.35 3.07 -7.05
N ALA A 25 5.45 3.52 -7.66
CA ALA A 25 5.40 4.49 -8.77
C ALA A 25 4.72 3.89 -10.01
N ARG A 26 5.03 2.64 -10.35
CA ARG A 26 4.37 1.92 -11.46
C ARG A 26 2.90 1.65 -11.19
N VAL A 27 2.55 1.26 -9.97
CA VAL A 27 1.15 1.05 -9.57
C VAL A 27 0.35 2.36 -9.69
N ALA A 28 0.87 3.45 -9.12
CA ALA A 28 0.23 4.76 -9.22
C ALA A 28 0.05 5.23 -10.66
N HIS A 29 1.07 5.04 -11.51
CA HIS A 29 0.98 5.40 -12.92
C HIS A 29 -0.15 4.65 -13.64
N ARG A 30 -0.33 3.35 -13.38
CA ARG A 30 -1.42 2.56 -13.98
C ARG A 30 -2.78 2.87 -13.35
N ALA A 31 -2.82 3.21 -12.07
CA ALA A 31 -4.04 3.56 -11.37
C ALA A 31 -4.61 4.92 -11.80
N ALA A 32 -3.78 5.80 -12.37
CA ALA A 32 -4.20 7.11 -12.88
C ALA A 32 -5.31 7.02 -13.94
N ASP A 33 -5.40 5.90 -14.66
CA ASP A 33 -6.48 5.64 -15.63
C ASP A 33 -7.84 5.39 -14.95
N LEU A 34 -7.85 5.04 -13.66
CA LEU A 34 -9.04 4.74 -12.87
C LEU A 34 -9.50 5.92 -12.01
N GLY A 35 -8.58 6.84 -11.66
CA GLY A 35 -8.89 7.97 -10.79
C GLY A 35 -7.67 8.75 -10.30
N GLU A 36 -7.89 9.60 -9.31
CA GLU A 36 -6.85 10.44 -8.70
C GLU A 36 -6.07 9.63 -7.65
N VAL A 37 -4.76 9.51 -7.85
CA VAL A 37 -3.87 8.95 -6.82
C VAL A 37 -3.58 10.01 -5.77
N VAL A 38 -4.30 9.93 -4.65
CA VAL A 38 -4.26 10.92 -3.56
C VAL A 38 -3.01 10.76 -2.70
N CYS A 39 -2.53 9.54 -2.50
CA CYS A 39 -1.34 9.28 -1.72
C CYS A 39 -0.56 8.04 -2.19
N ARG A 40 0.74 8.08 -1.90
CA ARG A 40 1.66 6.94 -2.02
C ARG A 40 2.47 6.85 -0.75
N GLU A 41 2.44 5.69 -0.13
CA GLU A 41 3.10 5.46 1.15
C GLU A 41 3.91 4.16 1.15
N VAL A 42 4.88 4.09 2.05
CA VAL A 42 5.74 2.93 2.24
C VAL A 42 5.72 2.52 3.72
N VAL A 43 5.51 1.24 3.99
CA VAL A 43 5.56 0.64 5.34
C VAL A 43 6.47 -0.60 5.34
N PRO A 44 7.07 -0.96 6.48
CA PRO A 44 7.81 -2.21 6.60
C PRO A 44 6.87 -3.43 6.56
N ASP A 45 7.45 -4.63 6.43
CA ASP A 45 6.75 -5.92 6.43
C ASP A 45 6.31 -6.29 7.85
N GLU A 46 5.52 -5.42 8.49
CA GLU A 46 5.02 -5.53 9.85
C GLU A 46 3.50 -5.47 9.85
N ARG A 47 2.86 -6.59 10.20
CA ARG A 47 1.41 -6.80 10.03
C ARG A 47 0.57 -5.67 10.62
N ASP A 48 0.90 -5.24 11.84
CA ASP A 48 0.12 -4.22 12.55
C ASP A 48 0.29 -2.83 11.92
N GLN A 49 1.46 -2.52 11.34
CA GLN A 49 1.70 -1.26 10.64
C GLN A 49 0.96 -1.21 9.30
N ILE A 50 0.95 -2.33 8.56
CA ILE A 50 0.18 -2.47 7.32
C ILE A 50 -1.31 -2.28 7.63
N ALA A 51 -1.87 -3.02 8.59
CA ALA A 51 -3.29 -2.95 8.95
C ALA A 51 -3.68 -1.55 9.46
N ALA A 52 -2.85 -0.91 10.28
CA ALA A 52 -3.08 0.46 10.74
C ALA A 52 -3.12 1.45 9.56
N ARG A 53 -2.23 1.29 8.58
CA ARG A 53 -2.21 2.18 7.41
C ARG A 53 -3.40 1.95 6.48
N LEU A 54 -3.78 0.69 6.26
CA LEU A 54 -4.99 0.34 5.51
C LEU A 54 -6.25 0.95 6.14
N ARG A 55 -6.43 0.83 7.46
CA ARG A 55 -7.52 1.49 8.19
C ARG A 55 -7.49 3.01 8.04
N HIS A 56 -6.31 3.62 8.16
CA HIS A 56 -6.20 5.07 7.98
C HIS A 56 -6.59 5.51 6.56
N MET A 57 -6.16 4.78 5.54
CA MET A 57 -6.50 5.06 4.14
C MET A 57 -8.00 4.87 3.87
N ALA A 58 -8.61 3.80 4.40
CA ALA A 58 -10.03 3.54 4.23
C ALA A 58 -10.90 4.50 5.06
N ASP A 59 -10.75 4.48 6.39
CA ASP A 59 -11.65 5.17 7.33
C ASP A 59 -11.26 6.64 7.54
N GLY A 60 -9.96 6.92 7.61
CA GLY A 60 -9.44 8.25 7.94
C GLY A 60 -9.39 9.19 6.74
N MET A 61 -9.03 8.66 5.57
CA MET A 61 -8.89 9.44 4.33
C MET A 61 -10.10 9.31 3.39
N GLY A 62 -10.96 8.31 3.61
CA GLY A 62 -12.11 8.03 2.75
C GLY A 62 -11.69 7.73 1.31
N LEU A 63 -10.67 6.88 1.12
CA LEU A 63 -10.25 6.46 -0.22
C LEU A 63 -11.20 5.39 -0.77
N ASP A 64 -11.53 5.50 -2.05
CA ASP A 64 -12.42 4.56 -2.73
C ASP A 64 -11.70 3.24 -3.10
N LEU A 65 -10.37 3.31 -3.28
CA LEU A 65 -9.53 2.18 -3.66
C LEU A 65 -8.15 2.27 -2.99
N VAL A 66 -7.69 1.17 -2.39
CA VAL A 66 -6.33 1.02 -1.88
C VAL A 66 -5.65 -0.13 -2.62
N LEU A 67 -4.48 0.14 -3.19
CA LEU A 67 -3.66 -0.85 -3.90
C LEU A 67 -2.38 -1.11 -3.12
N THR A 68 -2.16 -2.36 -2.71
CA THR A 68 -0.92 -2.78 -2.04
C THR A 68 0.08 -3.38 -3.04
N THR A 69 1.37 -3.27 -2.74
CA THR A 69 2.42 -3.98 -3.48
C THR A 69 3.55 -4.41 -2.56
N GLY A 70 3.96 -5.68 -2.66
CA GLY A 70 4.93 -6.32 -1.76
C GLY A 70 4.27 -7.17 -0.67
N GLY A 71 5.05 -8.08 -0.07
CA GLY A 71 4.63 -8.86 1.09
C GLY A 71 3.52 -9.88 0.88
N THR A 72 3.31 -10.39 -0.35
CA THR A 72 2.26 -11.38 -0.71
C THR A 72 2.81 -12.73 -1.17
N GLY A 73 4.11 -12.99 -0.98
CA GLY A 73 4.74 -14.27 -1.30
C GLY A 73 4.47 -15.36 -0.25
N LEU A 74 5.32 -16.39 -0.24
CA LEU A 74 5.27 -17.52 0.71
C LEU A 74 6.37 -17.44 1.78
N GLY A 75 7.11 -16.32 1.84
CA GLY A 75 8.15 -16.10 2.83
C GLY A 75 7.57 -15.80 4.20
N PRO A 76 8.32 -16.02 5.29
CA PRO A 76 7.83 -15.82 6.66
C PRO A 76 7.50 -14.36 6.99
N ARG A 77 7.93 -13.40 6.16
CA ARG A 77 7.64 -11.98 6.28
C ARG A 77 6.57 -11.48 5.31
N ASP A 78 6.09 -12.34 4.40
CA ASP A 78 5.01 -11.98 3.48
C ASP A 78 3.66 -11.98 4.21
N VAL A 79 3.36 -10.89 4.90
CA VAL A 79 2.21 -10.77 5.82
C VAL A 79 1.13 -9.78 5.35
N THR A 80 1.23 -9.29 4.11
CA THR A 80 0.28 -8.31 3.56
C THR A 80 -1.13 -8.89 3.41
N PRO A 81 -1.34 -10.14 2.94
CA PRO A 81 -2.68 -10.74 2.89
C PRO A 81 -3.35 -10.83 4.28
N GLU A 82 -2.61 -11.26 5.30
CA GLU A 82 -3.08 -11.40 6.67
C GLU A 82 -3.39 -10.04 7.30
N ALA A 83 -2.54 -9.03 7.04
CA ALA A 83 -2.81 -7.65 7.46
C ALA A 83 -4.06 -7.08 6.79
N THR A 84 -4.30 -7.42 5.51
CA THR A 84 -5.47 -6.99 4.75
C THR A 84 -6.75 -7.64 5.28
N LEU A 85 -6.71 -8.93 5.62
CA LEU A 85 -7.85 -9.66 6.18
C LEU A 85 -8.29 -9.13 7.57
N ALA A 86 -7.39 -8.45 8.28
CA ALA A 86 -7.62 -7.95 9.64
C ALA A 86 -8.25 -6.55 9.71
N VAL A 87 -8.60 -5.96 8.55
CA VAL A 87 -9.19 -4.61 8.40
C VAL A 87 -10.61 -4.75 7.86
#